data_AF-A0A956VX67-F1
#
_entry.id   AF-A0A956VX67-F1
#
_cell.length_a   1.000
_cell.length_b   1.000
_cell.length_c   1.000
_cell.angle_alpha   90.00
_cell.angle_beta   90.00
_cell.angle_gamma   90.00
#
_symmetry.space_group_name_H-M   'P 1'
#
loop_
_entity.id
_entity.type
_entity.pdbx_description
1 polymer ?
#
loop_
_entity_poly.entity_id
_entity_poly.type
_entity_poly.pdbx_seq_one_letter_code
_entity_poly.pdbx_strand_id
1 'polypeptide(L)'
;ALIEIGASAGLNLLFDRYAYRYHRGAETVSAGAEGSPLVLECESRGIELPVQRTPAVASRLGLELNALDVRSDADVRWLRSLVWPEHETRRHVLEAAIAVAREEPPEVRTSDVFEVLPDAIASAPTDARVLVFATFVLNQFSEPMRDRLKALLLDASRRREVSVVVVGFSGWFGAERRDIGSAPVVLATLRDGRGEWRQLAVADPHGWWIDWRPDDARPW
;
A
#
# COMPACT_ATOMS: atom_id res chain seq x y z
N ALA A 1 -8.09 6.02 -8.43
CA ALA A 1 -8.37 4.58 -8.44
C ALA A 1 -7.20 3.85 -7.80
N LEU A 2 -7.47 3.05 -6.79
CA LEU A 2 -6.49 2.25 -6.08
C LEU A 2 -6.56 0.79 -6.52
N ILE A 3 -5.41 0.19 -6.77
CA ILE A 3 -5.28 -1.23 -7.05
C ILE A 3 -4.19 -1.78 -6.12
N GLU A 4 -4.54 -2.64 -5.17
CA GLU A 4 -3.58 -3.30 -4.28
C GLU A 4 -3.23 -4.69 -4.82
N ILE A 5 -1.95 -5.01 -4.94
CA ILE A 5 -1.47 -6.35 -5.22
C ILE A 5 -1.20 -7.05 -3.89
N GLY A 6 -1.71 -8.28 -3.73
CA GLY A 6 -1.56 -9.04 -2.49
C GLY A 6 -2.42 -8.49 -1.35
N ALA A 7 -3.65 -8.08 -1.66
CA ALA A 7 -4.47 -7.30 -0.74
C ALA A 7 -4.93 -8.09 0.50
N SER A 8 -4.80 -9.42 0.53
CA SER A 8 -5.33 -10.27 1.60
C SER A 8 -6.83 -10.02 1.87
N ALA A 9 -7.17 -9.30 2.95
CA ALA A 9 -8.53 -8.88 3.30
C ALA A 9 -8.87 -7.43 2.87
N GLY A 10 -7.97 -6.75 2.16
CA GLY A 10 -8.14 -5.40 1.63
C GLY A 10 -8.03 -4.27 2.67
N LEU A 11 -7.50 -4.52 3.87
CA LEU A 11 -7.49 -3.53 4.95
C LEU A 11 -6.69 -2.26 4.61
N ASN A 12 -5.64 -2.35 3.79
CA ASN A 12 -4.88 -1.17 3.36
C ASN A 12 -5.60 -0.34 2.29
N LEU A 13 -6.54 -0.94 1.53
CA LEU A 13 -7.36 -0.19 0.58
C LEU A 13 -8.22 0.86 1.28
N LEU A 14 -8.47 0.74 2.59
CA LEU A 14 -9.30 1.65 3.38
C LEU A 14 -8.50 2.77 4.08
N PHE A 15 -7.28 3.08 3.61
CA PHE A 15 -6.42 4.07 4.28
C PHE A 15 -7.12 5.43 4.53
N ASP A 16 -7.99 5.87 3.63
CA ASP A 16 -8.73 7.12 3.76
C ASP A 16 -9.95 7.04 4.69
N ARG A 17 -10.25 5.85 5.22
CA ARG A 17 -11.23 5.62 6.28
C ARG A 17 -10.60 5.57 7.66
N TYR A 18 -9.27 5.62 7.76
CA TYR A 18 -8.55 5.64 9.04
C TYR A 18 -8.16 7.07 9.44
N ALA A 19 -7.96 7.27 10.73
CA ALA A 19 -7.33 8.47 11.27
C ALA A 19 -5.84 8.21 11.50
N TYR A 20 -5.05 9.27 11.39
CA TYR A 20 -3.60 9.22 11.57
C TYR A 20 -3.17 10.30 12.54
N ARG A 21 -2.21 9.96 13.39
CA ARG A 21 -1.50 10.90 14.26
C ARG A 21 -0.01 10.79 14.00
N TYR A 22 0.54 11.81 13.37
CA TYR A 22 1.96 11.91 13.06
C TYR A 22 2.68 12.73 14.13
N HIS A 23 3.74 12.17 14.71
CA HIS A 23 4.52 12.80 15.77
C HIS A 23 5.90 13.21 15.26
N ARG A 24 6.33 14.45 15.52
CA ARG A 24 7.70 14.93 15.23
C ARG A 24 8.21 15.80 16.36
N GLY A 25 9.02 15.21 17.25
CA GLY A 25 9.41 15.87 18.49
C GLY A 25 8.18 16.18 19.34
N ALA A 26 7.96 17.45 19.68
CA ALA A 26 6.79 17.89 20.42
C ALA A 26 5.56 18.20 19.53
N GLU A 27 5.73 18.20 18.21
CA GLU A 27 4.65 18.49 17.26
C GLU A 27 3.83 17.24 16.97
N THR A 28 2.51 17.41 16.84
CA THR A 28 1.58 16.34 16.45
C THR A 28 0.61 16.85 15.40
N VAL A 29 0.54 16.16 14.27
CA VAL A 29 -0.38 16.46 13.16
C VAL A 29 -1.39 15.33 13.05
N SER A 30 -2.68 15.68 12.99
CA SER A 30 -3.75 14.71 12.70
C SER A 30 -4.16 14.80 11.24
N ALA A 31 -4.44 13.65 10.64
CA ALA A 31 -4.92 13.51 9.26
C ALA A 31 -5.90 12.33 9.15
N GLY A 32 -6.51 12.14 7.98
CA GLY A 32 -7.43 11.02 7.76
C GLY A 32 -8.90 11.32 8.08
N ALA A 33 -9.67 10.26 8.26
CA ALA A 33 -11.10 10.33 8.54
C ALA A 33 -11.34 10.73 10.00
N GLU A 34 -11.96 11.90 10.21
CA GLU A 34 -12.38 12.35 11.52
C GLU A 34 -13.37 11.35 12.14
N GLY A 35 -13.16 10.99 13.41
CA GLY A 35 -14.03 10.05 14.14
C GLY A 35 -13.83 8.58 13.79
N SER A 36 -12.85 8.21 12.94
CA SER A 36 -12.51 6.81 12.70
C SER A 36 -12.20 6.09 14.02
N PRO A 37 -12.72 4.87 14.24
CA PRO A 37 -12.41 4.06 15.42
C PRO A 37 -10.95 3.56 15.40
N LEU A 38 -10.29 3.59 14.24
CA LEU A 38 -8.86 3.32 14.10
C LEU A 38 -8.09 4.64 13.96
N VAL A 39 -7.24 4.91 14.94
CA VAL A 39 -6.20 5.95 14.90
C VAL A 39 -4.84 5.27 14.82
N LEU A 40 -4.11 5.48 13.73
CA LEU A 40 -2.76 4.99 13.53
C LEU A 40 -1.75 6.05 13.98
N GLU A 41 -0.87 5.69 14.92
CA GLU A 41 0.21 6.56 15.38
C GLU A 41 1.50 6.26 14.63
N CYS A 42 2.18 7.31 14.19
CA CYS A 42 3.39 7.20 13.39
C CYS A 42 4.37 8.32 13.73
N GLU A 43 5.61 7.98 14.07
CA GLU A 43 6.69 8.97 14.19
C GLU A 43 7.15 9.41 12.78
N SER A 44 7.01 10.70 12.46
CA SER A 44 7.48 11.29 11.21
C SER A 44 8.87 11.90 11.40
N ARG A 45 9.87 11.26 10.80
CA ARG A 45 11.28 11.64 10.80
C ARG A 45 11.65 12.27 9.45
N GLY A 46 12.85 12.83 9.35
CA GLY A 46 13.33 13.46 8.11
C GLY A 46 12.71 14.83 7.88
N ILE A 47 12.49 15.20 6.60
CA ILE A 47 12.27 16.59 6.19
C ILE A 47 10.82 17.10 6.25
N GLU A 48 9.81 16.23 6.40
CA GLU A 48 8.40 16.61 6.26
C GLU A 48 7.48 16.03 7.34
N LEU A 49 6.46 16.81 7.71
CA LEU A 49 5.22 16.32 8.29
C LEU A 49 4.21 16.16 7.14
N PRO A 50 3.52 15.01 7.01
CA PRO A 50 2.66 14.75 5.87
C PRO A 50 1.49 15.75 5.78
N VAL A 51 1.09 16.03 4.53
CA VAL A 51 -0.02 16.94 4.18
C VAL A 51 -1.32 16.50 4.86
N GLN A 52 -2.05 17.44 5.47
CA GLN A 52 -3.21 17.15 6.32
C GLN A 52 -4.43 16.54 5.60
N ARG A 53 -4.48 16.59 4.26
CA ARG A 53 -5.66 16.12 3.50
C ARG A 53 -5.39 14.80 2.80
N THR A 54 -6.20 13.82 3.16
CA THR A 54 -6.27 12.55 2.45
C THR A 54 -6.85 12.74 1.04
N PRO A 55 -6.24 12.17 -0.01
CA PRO A 55 -6.76 12.25 -1.36
C PRO A 55 -8.10 11.52 -1.48
N ALA A 56 -9.01 12.05 -2.31
CA ALA A 56 -10.27 11.39 -2.62
C ALA A 56 -10.03 10.09 -3.40
N VAL A 57 -10.73 9.03 -3.00
CA VAL A 57 -10.62 7.71 -3.64
C VAL A 57 -11.82 7.43 -4.54
N ALA A 58 -11.59 7.43 -5.85
CA ALA A 58 -12.64 7.18 -6.85
C ALA A 58 -13.06 5.70 -6.93
N SER A 59 -12.16 4.76 -6.65
CA SER A 59 -12.41 3.32 -6.66
C SER A 59 -11.29 2.56 -5.96
N ARG A 60 -11.59 1.35 -5.48
CA ARG A 60 -10.66 0.44 -4.78
C ARG A 60 -10.80 -0.95 -5.37
N LEU A 61 -9.68 -1.63 -5.58
CA LEU A 61 -9.67 -3.04 -5.96
C LEU A 61 -8.44 -3.73 -5.36
N GLY A 62 -8.67 -4.80 -4.62
CA GLY A 62 -7.63 -5.73 -4.19
C GLY A 62 -7.50 -6.89 -5.16
N LEU A 63 -6.27 -7.25 -5.52
CA LEU A 63 -5.95 -8.45 -6.29
C LEU A 63 -5.19 -9.41 -5.38
N GLU A 64 -5.76 -10.58 -5.13
CA GLU A 64 -5.22 -11.55 -4.17
C GLU A 64 -5.47 -12.97 -4.66
N LEU A 65 -4.51 -13.89 -4.48
CA LEU A 65 -4.68 -15.30 -4.82
C LEU A 65 -5.54 -16.03 -3.79
N ASN A 66 -5.43 -15.65 -2.51
CA ASN A 66 -6.16 -16.25 -1.39
C ASN A 66 -6.95 -15.16 -0.63
N ALA A 67 -7.95 -14.57 -1.30
CA ALA A 67 -8.70 -13.45 -0.75
C ALA A 67 -9.45 -13.86 0.52
N LEU A 68 -9.41 -12.98 1.53
CA LEU A 68 -10.07 -13.19 2.82
C LEU A 68 -11.29 -12.27 2.93
N ASP A 69 -12.40 -12.78 3.44
CA ASP A 69 -13.61 -12.00 3.68
C ASP A 69 -13.69 -11.57 5.14
N VAL A 70 -13.64 -10.26 5.41
CA VAL A 70 -13.76 -9.71 6.78
C VAL A 70 -15.10 -10.05 7.45
N ARG A 71 -16.12 -10.46 6.70
CA ARG A 71 -17.42 -10.92 7.22
C ARG A 71 -17.39 -12.40 7.62
N SER A 72 -16.39 -13.17 7.18
CA SER A 72 -16.17 -14.56 7.58
C SER A 72 -15.44 -14.61 8.92
N ASP A 73 -16.08 -15.20 9.93
CA ASP A 73 -15.42 -15.39 11.23
C ASP A 73 -14.23 -16.35 11.17
N ALA A 74 -14.19 -17.26 10.18
CA ALA A 74 -13.05 -18.14 9.96
C ALA A 74 -11.84 -17.35 9.45
N ASP A 75 -12.06 -16.45 8.48
CA ASP A 75 -11.01 -15.65 7.88
C ASP A 75 -10.49 -14.60 8.87
N VAL A 76 -11.39 -14.02 9.68
CA VAL A 76 -11.00 -13.13 10.78
C VAL A 76 -10.19 -13.87 11.84
N ARG A 77 -10.54 -15.13 12.19
CA ARG A 77 -9.70 -15.96 13.07
C ARG A 77 -8.32 -16.23 12.44
N TRP A 78 -8.25 -16.46 11.13
CA TRP A 78 -6.99 -16.61 10.42
C TRP A 78 -6.14 -15.34 10.51
N LEU A 79 -6.70 -14.16 10.20
CA LEU A 79 -6.01 -12.87 10.32
C LEU A 79 -5.43 -12.65 11.71
N ARG A 80 -6.23 -12.93 12.76
CA ARG A 80 -5.80 -12.83 14.16
C ARG A 80 -4.62 -13.74 14.48
N SER A 81 -4.57 -14.94 13.90
CA SER A 81 -3.49 -15.91 14.12
C SER A 81 -2.14 -15.45 13.55
N LEU A 82 -2.13 -14.50 12.62
CA LEU A 82 -0.92 -13.92 12.03
C LEU A 82 -0.27 -12.84 12.92
N VAL A 83 -0.90 -12.50 14.05
CA VAL A 83 -0.36 -11.57 15.04
C VAL A 83 0.02 -12.33 16.30
N TRP A 84 1.30 -12.26 16.68
CA TRP A 84 1.78 -12.94 17.88
C TRP A 84 1.05 -12.46 19.15
N PRO A 85 0.88 -13.33 20.15
CA PRO A 85 0.19 -12.99 21.40
C PRO A 85 0.76 -11.76 22.10
N GLU A 86 2.07 -11.56 22.06
CA GLU A 86 2.74 -10.46 22.75
C GLU A 86 2.53 -9.10 22.05
N HIS A 87 2.05 -9.10 20.79
CA HIS A 87 1.85 -7.88 19.99
C HIS A 87 0.46 -7.27 20.21
N GLU A 88 0.14 -6.89 21.45
CA GLU A 88 -1.14 -6.29 21.84
C GLU A 88 -1.55 -5.10 20.98
N THR A 89 -0.64 -4.14 20.74
CA THR A 89 -0.93 -2.97 19.90
C THR A 89 -1.33 -3.36 18.48
N ARG A 90 -0.62 -4.32 17.87
CA ARG A 90 -0.95 -4.79 16.51
C ARG A 90 -2.30 -5.53 16.48
N ARG A 91 -2.65 -6.25 17.54
CA ARG A 91 -3.97 -6.89 17.67
C ARG A 91 -5.06 -5.83 17.74
N HIS A 92 -4.91 -4.78 18.55
CA HIS A 92 -5.87 -3.69 18.60
C HIS A 92 -6.04 -2.97 17.25
N VAL A 93 -4.93 -2.69 16.55
CA VAL A 93 -4.98 -2.10 15.20
C VAL A 93 -5.73 -3.01 14.22
N LEU A 94 -5.46 -4.32 14.24
CA LEU A 94 -6.14 -5.29 13.38
C LEU A 94 -7.65 -5.34 13.67
N GLU A 95 -8.06 -5.42 14.93
CA GLU A 95 -9.49 -5.45 15.29
C GLU A 95 -10.22 -4.19 14.85
N ALA A 96 -9.62 -3.02 15.06
CA ALA A 96 -10.20 -1.75 14.63
C ALA A 96 -10.28 -1.64 13.10
N ALA A 97 -9.25 -2.09 12.38
CA ALA A 97 -9.28 -2.13 10.91
C ALA A 97 -10.37 -3.09 10.39
N ILE A 98 -10.53 -4.26 11.01
CA ILE A 98 -11.60 -5.22 10.68
C ILE A 98 -12.98 -4.60 10.96
N ALA A 99 -13.15 -3.86 12.06
CA ALA A 99 -14.41 -3.19 12.37
C ALA A 99 -14.78 -2.17 11.28
N VAL A 100 -13.83 -1.31 10.88
CA VAL A 100 -14.03 -0.35 9.76
C VAL A 100 -14.34 -1.09 8.46
N ALA A 101 -13.59 -2.15 8.14
CA ALA A 101 -13.81 -2.93 6.93
C ALA A 101 -15.15 -3.67 6.91
N ARG A 102 -15.72 -4.02 8.06
CA ARG A 102 -17.05 -4.67 8.12
C ARG A 102 -18.20 -3.69 7.81
N GLU A 103 -18.01 -2.40 8.05
CA GLU A 103 -18.99 -1.36 7.69
C GLU A 103 -19.06 -1.14 6.18
N GLU A 104 -17.90 -1.06 5.51
CA GLU A 104 -17.81 -0.92 4.06
C GLU A 104 -16.69 -1.85 3.51
N PRO A 105 -16.99 -3.13 3.27
CA PRO A 105 -15.98 -4.09 2.81
C PRO A 105 -15.39 -3.70 1.45
N PRO A 106 -14.05 -3.61 1.32
CA PRO A 106 -13.43 -3.32 0.04
C PRO A 106 -13.58 -4.51 -0.91
N GLU A 107 -13.69 -4.24 -2.22
CA GLU A 107 -13.66 -5.29 -3.22
C GLU A 107 -12.26 -5.91 -3.27
N VAL A 108 -12.16 -7.20 -2.94
CA VAL A 108 -10.95 -8.01 -3.14
C VAL A 108 -11.30 -9.18 -4.04
N ARG A 109 -10.62 -9.28 -5.18
CA ARG A 109 -10.87 -10.29 -6.20
C ARG A 109 -9.85 -11.42 -6.09
N THR A 110 -10.35 -12.63 -5.87
CA THR A 110 -9.55 -13.85 -5.97
C THR A 110 -9.06 -14.05 -7.41
N SER A 111 -7.80 -13.74 -7.68
CA SER A 111 -7.25 -13.75 -9.05
C SER A 111 -5.72 -13.75 -9.07
N ASP A 112 -5.15 -14.28 -10.16
CA ASP A 112 -3.73 -14.05 -10.48
C ASP A 112 -3.57 -12.62 -11.01
N VAL A 113 -2.70 -11.84 -10.37
CA VAL A 113 -2.38 -10.46 -10.76
C VAL A 113 -1.97 -10.36 -12.24
N PHE A 114 -1.28 -11.37 -12.78
CA PHE A 114 -0.81 -11.33 -14.17
C PHE A 114 -1.93 -11.48 -15.20
N GLU A 115 -3.08 -12.00 -14.79
CA GLU A 115 -4.24 -12.18 -15.66
C GLU A 115 -5.13 -10.93 -15.65
N VAL A 116 -5.29 -10.28 -14.50
CA VAL A 116 -6.34 -9.26 -14.31
C VAL A 116 -5.83 -7.82 -14.18
N LEU A 117 -4.54 -7.60 -13.92
CA LEU A 117 -4.01 -6.25 -13.69
C LEU A 117 -4.20 -5.29 -14.89
N PRO A 118 -3.97 -5.71 -16.16
CA PRO A 118 -4.19 -4.82 -17.30
C PRO A 118 -5.64 -4.32 -17.39
N ASP A 119 -6.60 -5.24 -17.20
CA ASP A 119 -8.03 -4.92 -17.25
C ASP A 119 -8.47 -4.08 -16.06
N ALA A 120 -7.91 -4.33 -14.87
CA ALA A 120 -8.15 -3.50 -13.69
C ALA A 120 -7.69 -2.05 -13.90
N ILE A 121 -6.51 -1.84 -14.49
CA ILE A 121 -6.00 -0.50 -14.81
C ILE A 121 -6.87 0.17 -15.89
N ALA A 122 -7.27 -0.58 -16.92
CA ALA A 122 -8.11 -0.08 -18.01
C ALA A 122 -9.52 0.31 -17.52
N SER A 123 -10.08 -0.43 -16.57
CA SER A 123 -11.44 -0.24 -16.04
C SER A 123 -11.54 0.87 -15.00
N ALA A 124 -10.41 1.40 -14.50
CA ALA A 124 -10.42 2.50 -13.55
C ALA A 124 -11.07 3.76 -14.16
N PRO A 125 -11.80 4.58 -13.37
CA PRO A 125 -12.42 5.82 -13.84
C PRO A 125 -11.46 6.71 -14.64
N THR A 126 -11.94 7.24 -15.77
CA THR A 126 -11.11 7.98 -16.74
C THR A 126 -10.62 9.33 -16.22
N ASP A 127 -11.33 9.92 -15.27
CA ASP A 127 -11.00 11.18 -14.60
C ASP A 127 -10.12 11.01 -13.35
N ALA A 128 -9.79 9.76 -12.98
CA ALA A 128 -8.95 9.44 -11.83
C ALA A 128 -7.50 9.09 -12.22
N ARG A 129 -6.55 9.40 -11.34
CA ARG A 129 -5.20 8.78 -11.40
C ARG A 129 -5.28 7.31 -10.97
N VAL A 130 -4.49 6.45 -11.60
CA VAL A 130 -4.35 5.05 -11.19
C VAL A 130 -3.11 4.92 -10.31
N LEU A 131 -3.31 4.42 -9.10
CA LEU A 131 -2.26 4.04 -8.20
C LEU A 131 -2.33 2.53 -7.99
N VAL A 132 -1.33 1.82 -8.50
CA VAL A 132 -1.08 0.43 -8.14
C VAL A 132 -0.15 0.44 -6.94
N PHE A 133 -0.43 -0.34 -5.89
CA PHE A 133 0.49 -0.44 -4.78
C PHE A 133 0.63 -1.86 -4.25
N ALA A 134 1.78 -2.13 -3.64
CA ALA A 134 2.13 -3.42 -3.10
C ALA A 134 2.89 -3.25 -1.79
N THR A 135 2.35 -3.80 -0.70
CA THR A 135 3.00 -3.80 0.61
C THR A 135 3.55 -5.19 0.92
N PHE A 136 4.87 -5.34 0.91
CA PHE A 136 5.61 -6.58 1.23
C PHE A 136 5.37 -7.81 0.35
N VAL A 137 4.26 -7.91 -0.40
CA VAL A 137 3.91 -9.10 -1.20
C VAL A 137 4.97 -9.46 -2.25
N LEU A 138 5.67 -8.46 -2.80
CA LEU A 138 6.68 -8.68 -3.85
C LEU A 138 7.89 -9.52 -3.37
N ASN A 139 8.08 -9.71 -2.07
CA ASN A 139 9.06 -10.68 -1.55
C ASN A 139 8.73 -12.13 -1.96
N GLN A 140 7.47 -12.41 -2.31
CA GLN A 140 7.00 -13.73 -2.74
C GLN A 140 7.17 -13.93 -4.26
N PHE A 141 7.51 -12.88 -5.01
CA PHE A 141 7.64 -12.93 -6.46
C PHE A 141 9.07 -13.32 -6.81
N SER A 142 9.23 -14.28 -7.72
CA SER A 142 10.53 -14.56 -8.35
C SER A 142 10.97 -13.39 -9.24
N GLU A 143 12.26 -13.35 -9.61
CA GLU A 143 12.76 -12.33 -10.54
C GLU A 143 11.99 -12.30 -11.88
N PRO A 144 11.74 -13.43 -12.56
CA PRO A 144 10.91 -13.43 -13.77
C PRO A 144 9.47 -12.91 -13.55
N MET A 145 8.87 -13.19 -12.38
CA MET A 145 7.55 -12.66 -12.05
C MET A 145 7.56 -11.14 -11.91
N ARG A 146 8.61 -10.58 -11.32
CA ARG A 146 8.79 -9.14 -11.17
C ARG A 146 9.05 -8.44 -12.51
N ASP A 147 9.83 -9.07 -13.39
CA ASP A 147 10.04 -8.56 -14.75
C ASP A 147 8.75 -8.58 -15.57
N ARG A 148 7.98 -9.66 -15.45
CA ARG A 148 6.64 -9.76 -16.06
C ARG A 148 5.71 -8.68 -15.54
N LEU A 149 5.69 -8.44 -14.22
CA LEU A 149 4.85 -7.40 -13.61
C LEU A 149 5.24 -6.01 -14.13
N LYS A 150 6.55 -5.71 -14.19
CA LYS A 150 7.07 -4.46 -14.75
C LYS A 150 6.65 -4.28 -16.20
N ALA A 151 6.77 -5.33 -17.03
CA ALA A 151 6.35 -5.29 -18.42
C ALA A 151 4.85 -5.00 -18.59
N LEU A 152 3.99 -5.62 -17.79
CA LEU A 152 2.54 -5.35 -17.80
C LEU A 152 2.21 -3.91 -17.42
N LEU A 153 2.88 -3.38 -16.39
CA LEU A 153 2.68 -2.00 -15.93
C LEU A 153 3.15 -0.98 -16.99
N LEU A 154 4.29 -1.23 -17.64
CA LEU A 154 4.77 -0.39 -18.74
C LEU A 154 3.83 -0.47 -19.95
N ASP A 155 3.31 -1.64 -20.31
CA ASP A 155 2.35 -1.76 -21.42
C ASP A 155 1.05 -0.99 -21.12
N ALA A 156 0.50 -1.16 -19.92
CA ALA A 156 -0.67 -0.43 -19.47
C ALA A 156 -0.44 1.10 -19.49
N SER A 157 0.78 1.55 -19.18
CA SER A 157 1.13 2.98 -19.16
C SER A 157 1.13 3.66 -20.53
N ARG A 158 1.08 2.87 -21.63
CA ARG A 158 0.90 3.40 -22.99
C ARG A 158 -0.50 3.97 -23.23
N ARG A 159 -1.49 3.56 -22.43
CA ARG A 159 -2.89 4.01 -22.57
C ARG A 159 -3.26 5.11 -21.57
N ARG A 160 -2.67 5.11 -20.37
CA ARG A 160 -2.88 6.11 -19.32
C ARG A 160 -1.71 6.13 -18.35
N GLU A 161 -1.46 7.25 -17.68
CA GLU A 161 -0.46 7.29 -16.62
C GLU A 161 -0.81 6.33 -15.46
N VAL A 162 0.19 5.62 -14.96
CA VAL A 162 0.08 4.71 -13.81
C VAL A 162 1.16 5.08 -12.80
N SER A 163 0.77 5.36 -11.56
CA SER A 163 1.68 5.46 -10.43
C SER A 163 1.78 4.11 -9.74
N VAL A 164 2.97 3.74 -9.29
CA VAL A 164 3.22 2.49 -8.57
C VAL A 164 3.92 2.81 -7.25
N VAL A 165 3.34 2.37 -6.14
CA VAL A 165 3.96 2.49 -4.80
C VAL A 165 4.32 1.11 -4.28
N VAL A 166 5.57 0.94 -3.85
CA VAL A 166 6.04 -0.32 -3.26
C VAL A 166 6.65 -0.06 -1.90
N VAL A 167 6.22 -0.86 -0.93
CA VAL A 167 6.75 -0.85 0.44
C VAL A 167 7.43 -2.17 0.75
N GLY A 168 8.65 -2.13 1.28
CA GLY A 168 9.32 -3.30 1.87
C GLY A 168 10.10 -4.18 0.89
N PHE A 169 10.22 -3.79 -0.38
CA PHE A 169 11.02 -4.51 -1.37
C PHE A 169 11.75 -3.56 -2.34
N SER A 170 13.03 -3.31 -2.08
CA SER A 170 13.87 -2.44 -2.92
C SER A 170 14.54 -3.15 -4.10
N GLY A 171 14.67 -4.48 -4.05
CA GLY A 171 15.37 -5.25 -5.08
C GLY A 171 14.74 -5.15 -6.47
N TRP A 172 13.44 -4.86 -6.56
CA TRP A 172 12.76 -4.67 -7.85
C TRP A 172 13.19 -3.40 -8.59
N PHE A 173 13.71 -2.43 -7.85
CA PHE A 173 14.20 -1.15 -8.37
C PHE A 173 15.73 -1.06 -8.33
N GLY A 174 16.43 -2.16 -8.03
CA GLY A 174 17.89 -2.14 -7.88
C GLY A 174 18.39 -1.32 -6.68
N ALA A 175 17.53 -1.03 -5.70
CA ALA A 175 17.91 -0.36 -4.48
C ALA A 175 18.39 -1.38 -3.42
N GLU A 176 19.54 -1.11 -2.79
CA GLU A 176 20.08 -1.96 -1.74
C GLU A 176 19.22 -1.88 -0.47
N ARG A 177 18.99 -3.02 0.20
CA ARG A 177 18.48 -3.03 1.57
C ARG A 177 19.59 -2.53 2.49
N ARG A 178 19.42 -1.33 3.03
CA ARG A 178 20.44 -0.69 3.87
C ARG A 178 20.36 -1.12 5.34
N ASP A 179 19.14 -1.29 5.88
CA ASP A 179 18.95 -1.52 7.32
C ASP A 179 17.93 -2.64 7.60
N ILE A 180 18.31 -3.58 8.48
CA ILE A 180 17.40 -4.63 8.99
C ILE A 180 16.27 -3.99 9.81
N GLY A 181 15.04 -4.44 9.62
CA GLY A 181 13.88 -3.89 10.33
C GLY A 181 13.33 -2.60 9.73
N SER A 182 13.77 -2.24 8.52
CA SER A 182 13.25 -1.08 7.79
C SER A 182 12.75 -1.47 6.40
N ALA A 183 11.83 -0.67 5.87
CA ALA A 183 11.14 -0.91 4.62
C ALA A 183 11.24 0.32 3.70
N PRO A 184 11.88 0.21 2.53
CA PRO A 184 11.91 1.30 1.57
C PRO A 184 10.51 1.55 1.01
N VAL A 185 10.18 2.83 0.84
CA VAL A 185 8.95 3.31 0.20
C VAL A 185 9.35 3.92 -1.13
N VAL A 186 9.02 3.25 -2.22
CA VAL A 186 9.37 3.66 -3.59
C VAL A 186 8.12 4.11 -4.31
N LEU A 187 8.24 5.21 -5.05
CA LEU A 187 7.26 5.67 -6.02
C LEU A 187 7.86 5.55 -7.42
N ALA A 188 7.14 4.89 -8.31
CA ALA A 188 7.37 4.96 -9.74
C ALA A 188 6.20 5.62 -10.46
N THR A 189 6.53 6.38 -11.50
CA THR A 189 5.56 7.02 -12.40
C THR A 189 5.79 6.48 -13.80
N LEU A 190 4.73 5.94 -14.41
CA LEU A 190 4.77 5.31 -15.72
C LEU A 190 3.90 6.06 -16.71
N ARG A 191 4.46 6.34 -17.89
CA ARG A 191 3.79 7.03 -18.99
C ARG A 191 4.41 6.65 -20.32
N ASP A 192 3.57 6.45 -21.33
CA ASP A 192 3.98 6.17 -22.71
C ASP A 192 4.91 4.96 -22.87
N GLY A 193 4.72 3.94 -22.03
CA GLY A 193 5.57 2.74 -22.05
C GLY A 193 6.95 2.91 -21.41
N ARG A 194 7.17 4.01 -20.67
CA ARG A 194 8.40 4.32 -19.94
C ARG A 194 8.09 4.56 -18.47
N GLY A 195 9.12 4.43 -17.63
CA GLY A 195 9.00 4.62 -16.20
C GLY A 195 10.19 5.35 -15.61
N GLU A 196 9.93 6.13 -14.59
CA GLU A 196 10.94 6.63 -13.66
C GLU A 196 10.52 6.28 -12.24
N TRP A 197 11.48 6.12 -11.34
CA TRP A 197 11.22 5.81 -9.94
C TRP A 197 12.17 6.57 -9.02
N ARG A 198 11.72 6.78 -7.79
CA ARG A 198 12.51 7.35 -6.69
C ARG A 198 12.09 6.71 -5.37
N GLN A 199 13.02 6.60 -4.43
CA GLN A 199 12.69 6.30 -3.05
C GLN A 199 12.21 7.58 -2.38
N LEU A 200 11.03 7.53 -1.76
CA LEU A 200 10.46 8.66 -1.01
C LEU A 200 10.89 8.65 0.45
N ALA A 201 10.96 7.45 1.03
CA ALA A 201 11.19 7.26 2.46
C ALA A 201 11.74 5.87 2.75
N VAL A 202 12.12 5.68 4.01
CA VAL A 202 12.20 4.37 4.65
C VAL A 202 11.28 4.38 5.86
N ALA A 203 10.59 3.27 6.12
CA ALA A 203 9.59 3.17 7.17
C ALA A 203 9.77 1.90 8.01
N ASP A 204 9.16 1.90 9.19
CA ASP A 204 8.90 0.68 9.94
C ASP A 204 7.94 -0.24 9.15
N PRO A 205 8.15 -1.57 9.11
CA PRO A 205 7.27 -2.50 8.41
C PRO A 205 5.80 -2.51 8.85
N HIS A 206 5.51 -1.99 10.04
CA HIS A 206 4.19 -1.88 10.62
C HIS A 206 3.73 -0.43 10.79
N GLY A 207 4.47 0.55 10.24
CA GLY A 207 4.05 1.95 10.16
C GLY A 207 4.29 2.79 11.43
N TRP A 208 5.05 2.28 12.40
CA TRP A 208 5.33 2.99 13.67
C TRP A 208 6.17 4.24 13.48
N TRP A 209 7.01 4.26 12.44
CA TRP A 209 7.77 5.44 12.03
C TRP A 209 7.96 5.46 10.53
N ILE A 210 8.15 6.66 9.98
CA ILE A 210 8.55 6.91 8.59
C ILE A 210 9.63 7.98 8.58
N ASP A 211 10.70 7.76 7.82
CA ASP A 211 11.81 8.68 7.63
C ASP A 211 11.83 9.17 6.18
N TRP A 212 11.33 10.40 5.97
CA TRP A 212 11.23 11.04 4.67
C TRP A 212 12.61 11.48 4.18
N ARG A 213 13.06 10.85 3.09
CA ARG A 213 14.36 11.09 2.46
C ARG A 213 14.26 10.88 0.94
N PRO A 214 13.48 11.73 0.25
CA PRO A 214 13.29 11.57 -1.18
C PRO A 214 14.63 11.70 -1.92
N ASP A 215 14.89 10.78 -2.84
CA ASP A 215 16.05 10.83 -3.73
C ASP A 215 15.67 11.22 -5.16
N ASP A 216 16.70 11.40 -6.00
CA ASP A 216 16.53 11.74 -7.40
C ASP A 216 15.88 10.60 -8.19
N ALA A 217 14.99 10.97 -9.10
CA ALA A 217 14.33 10.03 -10.00
C ALA A 217 15.34 9.35 -10.95
N ARG A 218 15.13 8.06 -11.18
CA ARG A 218 15.95 7.20 -12.04
C ARG A 218 15.06 6.50 -13.05
N PRO A 219 15.56 6.18 -14.25
CA PRO A 219 14.84 5.31 -15.17
C PRO A 219 14.48 3.98 -14.49
N TRP A 220 13.25 3.50 -14.71
CA TRP A 220 12.81 2.21 -14.20
C TRP A 220 13.14 1.07 -15.14
#